data_AF-A0A974P7U1-F1
#
_entry.id   AF-A0A974P7U1-F1
#
_cell.length_a   1.000
_cell.length_b   1.000
_cell.length_c   1.000
_cell.angle_alpha   90.00
_cell.angle_beta   90.00
_cell.angle_gamma   90.00
#
_symmetry.space_group_name_H-M   'P 1'
#
loop_
_entity.id
_entity.type
_entity.pdbx_description
1 polymer ?
#
loop_
_entity_poly.entity_id
_entity_poly.type
_entity_poly.pdbx_seq_one_letter_code
_entity_poly.pdbx_strand_id
1 'polypeptide(L)'
;MGHFTLGVITEVLENVGELLAPYQANGKGSCPKKYLQFNAIVEEAYRQRYETESEEFVQMEDGRLVSPYDNIFQTVKADSLASKYEVPAHLKRVQVPHKEKYVSFDEYMIQYEGYRLKDEETGKWGYWENPNAKWDGWTVSDRRSNLLLLKSGEQANPAKIKDIFFAEQLEEYEGLTVEIEGMHVPAVLAPNFQIMLQKSFHNWEENISGKGYYKPEYYLKRYGDKPGYLREMLNISPSAVITPDGVWHSKQQEIGWYAENPKDNKLKIFHDSFYNIFIKTVNPEHYLVVVDCHI
;
A
#
# COMPACT_ATOMS: atom_id res chain seq x y z
N MET A 1 -2.78 9.02 -2.66
CA MET A 1 -3.09 7.89 -1.77
C MET A 1 -2.70 6.63 -2.49
N GLY A 2 -1.82 5.83 -1.88
CA GLY A 2 -1.35 4.58 -2.44
C GLY A 2 -2.37 3.47 -2.18
N HIS A 3 -2.45 2.48 -3.08
CA HIS A 3 -3.32 1.31 -2.90
C HIS A 3 -2.55 0.03 -3.17
N PHE A 4 -2.84 -1.03 -2.43
CA PHE A 4 -2.27 -2.35 -2.68
C PHE A 4 -3.23 -3.48 -2.32
N THR A 5 -3.06 -4.63 -2.99
CA THR A 5 -3.89 -5.82 -2.76
C THR A 5 -3.28 -6.65 -1.63
N LEU A 6 -4.11 -7.11 -0.72
CA LEU A 6 -3.75 -8.02 0.37
C LEU A 6 -4.64 -9.27 0.29
N GLY A 7 -4.04 -10.45 0.38
CA GLY A 7 -4.77 -11.71 0.59
C GLY A 7 -4.92 -11.99 2.07
N VAL A 8 -6.12 -12.29 2.55
CA VAL A 8 -6.37 -12.69 3.93
C VAL A 8 -6.90 -14.11 3.91
N ILE A 9 -6.18 -15.05 4.53
CA ILE A 9 -6.62 -16.43 4.64
C ILE A 9 -7.25 -16.61 6.02
N THR A 10 -8.49 -17.06 6.06
CA THR A 10 -9.28 -17.15 7.29
C THR A 10 -10.16 -18.39 7.34
N GLU A 11 -10.40 -18.94 8.53
CA GLU A 11 -11.35 -20.02 8.76
C GLU A 11 -12.80 -19.59 8.47
N VAL A 12 -13.15 -18.38 8.88
CA VAL A 12 -14.49 -17.79 8.74
C VAL A 12 -14.39 -16.32 8.30
N LEU A 13 -15.36 -15.82 7.53
CA LEU A 13 -15.28 -14.49 6.93
C LEU A 13 -15.39 -13.37 7.96
N GLU A 14 -16.05 -13.62 9.08
CA GLU A 14 -16.23 -12.70 10.19
C GLU A 14 -14.89 -12.30 10.84
N ASN A 15 -13.88 -13.17 10.77
CA ASN A 15 -12.56 -12.94 11.37
C ASN A 15 -11.66 -12.02 10.53
N VAL A 16 -12.05 -11.65 9.31
CA VAL A 16 -11.22 -10.81 8.42
C VAL A 16 -10.82 -9.50 9.11
N GLY A 17 -11.77 -8.84 9.79
CA GLY A 17 -11.49 -7.61 10.51
C GLY A 17 -10.52 -7.80 11.68
N GLU A 18 -10.61 -8.92 12.38
CA GLU A 18 -9.72 -9.25 13.51
C GLU A 18 -8.29 -9.52 13.04
N LEU A 19 -8.12 -10.23 11.92
CA LEU A 19 -6.83 -10.50 11.30
C LEU A 19 -6.15 -9.22 10.77
N LEU A 20 -6.95 -8.25 10.30
CA LEU A 20 -6.44 -6.98 9.79
C LEU A 20 -6.08 -5.99 10.91
N ALA A 21 -6.82 -5.99 12.02
CA ALA A 21 -6.71 -4.99 13.09
C ALA A 21 -5.28 -4.75 13.63
N PRO A 22 -4.40 -5.77 13.81
CA PRO A 22 -3.02 -5.57 14.24
C PRO A 22 -2.17 -4.71 13.31
N TYR A 23 -2.59 -4.51 12.06
CA TYR A 23 -1.83 -3.81 11.02
C TYR A 23 -2.45 -2.46 10.64
N GLN A 24 -3.47 -2.01 11.37
CA GLN A 24 -4.13 -0.73 11.17
C GLN A 24 -3.29 0.46 11.68
N ALA A 25 -3.12 1.49 10.86
CA ALA A 25 -2.53 2.76 11.28
C ALA A 25 -3.46 3.56 12.19
N ASN A 26 -2.89 4.36 13.09
CA ASN A 26 -3.67 5.17 14.04
C ASN A 26 -4.20 6.49 13.45
N GLY A 27 -4.34 6.61 12.13
CA GLY A 27 -4.58 7.89 11.45
C GLY A 27 -5.89 8.60 11.86
N LYS A 28 -6.96 7.84 12.11
CA LYS A 28 -8.27 8.37 12.53
C LYS A 28 -8.62 8.05 13.99
N GLY A 29 -7.64 7.63 14.80
CA GLY A 29 -7.88 7.20 16.19
C GLY A 29 -8.75 5.94 16.32
N SER A 30 -8.95 5.19 15.22
CA SER A 30 -9.77 3.98 15.17
C SER A 30 -8.97 2.69 15.39
N CYS A 31 -7.65 2.77 15.54
CA CYS A 31 -6.82 1.62 15.80
C CYS A 31 -6.99 1.17 17.27
N PRO A 32 -7.25 -0.13 17.55
CA PRO A 32 -7.40 -0.61 18.91
C PRO A 32 -6.17 -0.33 19.77
N LYS A 33 -6.40 0.22 20.98
CA LYS A 33 -5.32 0.64 21.90
C LYS A 33 -4.30 -0.46 22.22
N LYS A 34 -4.71 -1.73 22.23
CA LYS A 34 -3.82 -2.88 22.44
C LYS A 34 -2.68 -3.02 21.41
N TYR A 35 -2.82 -2.39 20.24
CA TYR A 35 -1.79 -2.37 19.18
C TYR A 35 -1.01 -1.05 19.16
N LEU A 36 -1.36 -0.09 20.01
CA LEU A 36 -0.74 1.22 20.02
C LEU A 36 0.41 1.28 21.01
N GLN A 37 1.48 1.96 20.60
CA GLN A 37 2.60 2.35 21.42
C GLN A 37 2.65 3.88 21.47
N PHE A 38 2.85 4.43 22.67
CA PHE A 38 3.04 5.86 22.84
C PHE A 38 4.49 6.24 22.56
N ASN A 39 4.68 7.16 21.60
CA ASN A 39 5.97 7.78 21.33
C ASN A 39 6.01 9.14 21.99
N ALA A 40 6.63 9.20 23.17
CA ALA A 40 6.94 10.46 23.82
C ALA A 40 8.01 11.20 23.00
N ILE A 41 7.80 12.49 22.77
CA ILE A 41 8.87 13.33 22.21
C ILE A 41 9.90 13.66 23.28
N VAL A 42 11.10 14.06 22.82
CA VAL A 42 12.12 14.61 23.71
C VAL A 42 11.83 16.08 23.97
N GLU A 43 11.03 16.37 24.99
CA GLU A 43 10.57 17.73 25.32
C GLU A 43 11.71 18.75 25.39
N GLU A 44 12.87 18.35 25.95
CA GLU A 44 14.04 19.22 26.10
C GLU A 44 14.54 19.78 24.75
N ALA A 45 14.53 18.96 23.69
CA ALA A 45 14.96 19.40 22.37
C ALA A 45 14.02 20.47 21.81
N TYR A 46 12.71 20.30 21.99
CA TYR A 46 11.70 21.28 21.57
C TYR A 46 11.71 22.53 22.44
N ARG A 47 11.97 22.37 23.73
CA ARG A 47 12.14 23.48 24.67
C ARG A 47 13.32 24.31 24.25
N GLN A 48 14.49 23.71 23.99
CA GLN A 48 15.66 24.43 23.50
C GLN A 48 15.33 25.24 22.23
N ARG A 49 14.62 24.65 21.27
CA ARG A 49 14.16 25.35 20.06
C ARG A 49 13.25 26.54 20.40
N TYR A 50 12.24 26.35 21.24
CA TYR A 50 11.39 27.43 21.74
C TYR A 50 12.20 28.56 22.39
N GLU A 51 13.28 28.21 23.11
CA GLU A 51 14.09 29.18 23.84
C GLU A 51 15.08 29.96 22.98
N THR A 52 15.59 29.36 21.90
CA THR A 52 16.72 29.92 21.13
C THR A 52 16.39 30.24 19.67
N GLU A 53 15.38 29.62 19.08
CA GLU A 53 15.04 29.79 17.67
C GLU A 53 14.03 30.93 17.44
N SER A 54 13.96 31.38 16.19
CA SER A 54 13.07 32.42 15.70
C SER A 54 12.43 31.99 14.39
N GLU A 55 11.28 32.59 14.08
CA GLU A 55 10.60 32.41 12.80
C GLU A 55 10.66 33.70 11.98
N GLU A 56 10.79 33.56 10.66
CA GLU A 56 10.80 34.69 9.74
C GLU A 56 9.38 35.19 9.47
N PHE A 57 9.20 36.50 9.64
CA PHE A 57 7.97 37.21 9.31
C PHE A 57 8.22 38.32 8.31
N VAL A 58 7.18 38.66 7.55
CA VAL A 58 7.13 39.87 6.74
C VAL A 58 6.36 40.93 7.52
N GLN A 59 6.98 42.09 7.72
CA GLN A 59 6.34 43.25 8.32
C GLN A 59 5.58 44.03 7.26
N MET A 60 4.26 44.03 7.38
CA MET A 60 3.34 44.78 6.52
C MET A 60 3.39 46.27 6.84
N GLU A 61 2.97 47.12 5.90
CA GLU A 61 2.94 48.58 6.07
C GLU A 61 2.02 49.04 7.21
N ASP A 62 0.98 48.26 7.50
CA ASP A 62 0.06 48.47 8.62
C ASP A 62 0.61 47.97 9.97
N GLY A 63 1.85 47.47 9.99
CA GLY A 63 2.53 46.96 11.18
C GLY A 63 2.25 45.50 11.52
N ARG A 64 1.35 44.81 10.79
CA ARG A 64 1.11 43.38 11.01
C ARG A 64 2.33 42.54 10.61
N LEU A 65 2.51 41.42 11.31
CA LEU A 65 3.50 40.39 10.96
C LEU A 65 2.77 39.20 10.35
N VAL A 66 3.18 38.82 9.14
CA VAL A 66 2.57 37.72 8.38
C VAL A 66 3.63 36.74 7.88
N SER A 67 3.28 35.45 7.79
CA SER A 67 4.21 34.44 7.30
C SER A 67 4.58 34.69 5.83
N PRO A 68 5.84 34.50 5.41
CA PRO A 68 6.21 34.60 4.00
C PRO A 68 5.51 33.55 3.11
N TYR A 69 4.86 32.54 3.70
CA TYR A 69 4.08 31.51 3.02
C TYR A 69 2.56 31.70 3.16
N ASP A 70 2.11 32.87 3.63
CA ASP A 70 0.70 33.20 3.71
C ASP A 70 0.10 33.39 2.30
N ASN A 71 -1.19 33.07 2.16
CA ASN A 71 -1.93 33.16 0.90
C ASN A 71 -1.92 34.58 0.30
N ILE A 72 -1.71 35.61 1.12
CA ILE A 72 -1.56 36.99 0.61
C ILE A 72 -0.35 37.16 -0.33
N PHE A 73 0.66 36.30 -0.23
CA PHE A 73 1.84 36.28 -1.11
C PHE A 73 1.74 35.20 -2.20
N GLN A 74 0.64 34.45 -2.25
CA GLN A 74 0.47 33.39 -3.24
C GLN A 74 0.26 34.01 -4.63
N THR A 75 1.11 33.59 -5.57
CA THR A 75 0.98 33.94 -6.98
C THR A 75 0.33 32.78 -7.73
N VAL A 76 -0.79 33.05 -8.41
CA VAL A 76 -1.45 32.05 -9.25
C VAL A 76 -0.76 32.04 -10.62
N LYS A 77 -0.15 30.92 -11.00
CA LYS A 77 0.16 30.65 -12.42
C LYS A 77 -0.95 29.78 -13.00
N ALA A 78 -1.43 30.17 -14.18
CA ALA A 78 -2.57 29.53 -14.86
C ALA A 78 -2.37 28.04 -15.23
N ASP A 79 -1.17 27.46 -15.01
CA ASP A 79 -0.80 26.14 -15.56
C ASP A 79 0.10 25.28 -14.65
N SER A 80 0.19 25.56 -13.34
CA SER A 80 1.02 24.74 -12.44
C SER A 80 0.31 24.33 -11.14
N LEU A 81 0.38 23.05 -10.80
CA LEU A 81 -0.08 22.45 -9.53
C LEU A 81 0.72 22.90 -8.29
N ALA A 82 1.79 23.68 -8.46
CA ALA A 82 2.63 24.17 -7.37
C ALA A 82 2.27 25.61 -7.00
N SER A 83 2.02 25.85 -5.71
CA SER A 83 1.86 27.21 -5.16
C SER A 83 3.22 27.89 -5.08
N LYS A 84 3.36 29.07 -5.71
CA LYS A 84 4.55 29.92 -5.58
C LYS A 84 4.20 31.14 -4.74
N TYR A 85 4.98 31.39 -3.69
CA TYR A 85 4.84 32.56 -2.82
C TYR A 85 5.92 33.60 -3.19
N GLU A 86 5.52 34.86 -3.34
CA GLU A 86 6.44 35.95 -3.68
C GLU A 86 6.19 37.16 -2.77
N VAL A 87 7.15 37.41 -1.89
CA VAL A 87 7.12 38.56 -0.97
C VAL A 87 7.70 39.77 -1.71
N PRO A 88 6.96 40.90 -1.81
CA PRO A 88 7.45 42.13 -2.42
C PRO A 88 8.76 42.61 -1.80
N ALA A 89 9.73 43.02 -2.64
CA ALA A 89 11.07 43.40 -2.22
C ALA A 89 11.14 44.62 -1.26
N HIS A 90 10.11 45.46 -1.25
CA HIS A 90 10.04 46.62 -0.37
C HIS A 90 9.58 46.27 1.06
N LEU A 91 8.98 45.09 1.27
CA LEU A 91 8.55 44.66 2.59
C LEU A 91 9.72 44.09 3.39
N LYS A 92 9.81 44.48 4.65
CA LYS A 92 10.90 44.08 5.54
C LYS A 92 10.65 42.68 6.07
N ARG A 93 11.67 41.81 5.97
CA ARG A 93 11.71 40.53 6.70
C ARG A 93 12.31 40.74 8.08
N VAL A 94 11.67 40.17 9.09
CA VAL A 94 12.09 40.25 10.50
C VAL A 94 12.12 38.85 11.10
N GLN A 95 13.09 38.60 11.98
CA GLN A 95 13.17 37.38 12.76
C GLN A 95 12.49 37.63 14.10
N VAL A 96 11.49 36.83 14.42
CA VAL A 96 10.73 36.93 15.68
C VAL A 96 11.04 35.71 16.54
N PRO A 97 11.70 35.87 17.70
CA PRO A 97 11.95 34.77 18.62
C PRO A 97 10.66 34.05 19.02
N HIS A 98 10.69 32.72 19.13
CA HIS A 98 9.50 31.97 19.51
C HIS A 98 8.93 32.39 20.87
N LYS A 99 9.79 32.74 21.85
CA LYS A 99 9.39 33.28 23.16
C LYS A 99 8.60 34.59 23.11
N GLU A 100 8.78 35.39 22.06
CA GLU A 100 8.03 36.65 21.89
C GLU A 100 6.67 36.41 21.23
N LYS A 101 6.58 35.39 20.36
CA LYS A 101 5.37 35.08 19.61
C LYS A 101 4.40 34.18 20.39
N TYR A 102 4.90 33.18 21.09
CA TYR A 102 4.08 32.22 21.82
C TYR A 102 4.26 32.42 23.32
N VAL A 103 3.15 32.66 24.03
CA VAL A 103 3.13 33.05 25.44
C VAL A 103 3.68 31.94 26.34
N SER A 104 3.59 30.69 25.88
CA SER A 104 4.12 29.53 26.60
C SER A 104 4.68 28.48 25.66
N PHE A 105 5.50 27.59 26.23
CA PHE A 105 5.97 26.40 25.53
C PHE A 105 4.81 25.52 25.04
N ASP A 106 3.72 25.40 25.82
CA ASP A 106 2.56 24.61 25.42
C ASP A 106 1.84 25.23 24.21
N GLU A 107 1.74 26.56 24.15
CA GLU A 107 1.19 27.26 22.97
C GLU A 107 2.08 27.10 21.73
N TYR A 108 3.40 27.16 21.91
CA TYR A 108 4.37 26.87 20.85
C TYR A 108 4.22 25.44 20.30
N MET A 109 4.10 24.45 21.19
CA MET A 109 3.90 23.05 20.80
C MET A 109 2.60 22.86 19.97
N ILE A 110 1.55 23.60 20.31
CA ILE A 110 0.25 23.49 19.62
C ILE A 110 0.24 24.23 18.28
N GLN A 111 0.63 25.51 18.29
CA GLN A 111 0.46 26.39 17.13
C GLN A 111 1.59 26.27 16.11
N TYR A 112 2.81 25.98 16.57
CA TYR A 112 3.98 25.91 15.69
C TYR A 112 4.36 24.49 15.33
N GLU A 113 4.57 23.62 16.33
CA GLU A 113 4.99 22.23 16.11
C GLU A 113 3.83 21.30 15.70
N GLY A 114 2.59 21.80 15.75
CA GLY A 114 1.40 21.12 15.22
C GLY A 114 0.84 20.01 16.12
N TYR A 115 1.26 19.93 17.38
CA TYR A 115 0.67 19.01 18.35
C TYR A 115 -0.72 19.52 18.77
N ARG A 116 -1.59 18.63 19.25
CA ARG A 116 -2.92 19.04 19.72
C ARG A 116 -2.94 19.30 21.22
N LEU A 117 -2.56 18.30 22.00
CA LEU A 117 -2.55 18.32 23.46
C LEU A 117 -1.49 17.32 23.95
N LYS A 118 -1.09 17.45 25.23
CA LYS A 118 -0.39 16.36 25.93
C LYS A 118 -1.33 15.17 26.05
N ASP A 119 -0.76 13.98 25.97
CA ASP A 119 -1.50 12.75 26.20
C ASP A 119 -2.00 12.72 27.65
N GLU A 120 -3.29 12.42 27.83
CA GLU A 120 -3.95 12.49 29.14
C GLU A 120 -3.42 11.43 30.13
N GLU A 121 -2.96 10.29 29.62
CA GLU A 121 -2.52 9.16 30.45
C GLU A 121 -1.08 9.33 30.92
N THR A 122 -0.21 9.81 30.05
CA THR A 122 1.21 9.97 30.32
C THR A 122 1.59 11.37 30.77
N GLY A 123 0.74 12.37 30.51
CA GLY A 123 1.02 13.78 30.75
C GLY A 123 2.12 14.36 29.86
N LYS A 124 2.50 13.66 28.78
CA LYS A 124 3.64 14.01 27.92
C LYS A 124 3.18 14.43 26.52
N TRP A 125 4.01 15.21 25.86
CA TRP A 125 3.90 15.43 24.42
C TRP A 125 4.31 14.17 23.65
N GLY A 126 3.52 13.80 22.64
CA GLY A 126 3.76 12.59 21.88
C GLY A 126 2.57 12.22 21.01
N TYR A 127 2.66 11.04 20.41
CA TYR A 127 1.58 10.48 19.63
C TYR A 127 1.53 8.97 19.80
N TRP A 128 0.34 8.42 19.66
CA TRP A 128 0.14 6.97 19.62
C TRP A 128 0.26 6.48 18.19
N GLU A 129 1.10 5.49 17.96
CA GLU A 129 1.20 4.82 16.66
C GLU A 129 1.10 3.31 16.83
N ASN A 130 0.72 2.62 15.76
CA ASN A 130 0.86 1.19 15.68
C ASN A 130 2.20 0.88 14.99
N PRO A 131 3.21 0.31 15.68
CA PRO A 131 4.51 0.00 15.08
C PRO A 131 4.41 -1.03 13.94
N ASN A 132 3.33 -1.80 13.91
CA ASN A 132 3.05 -2.78 12.86
C ASN A 132 2.17 -2.21 11.73
N ALA A 133 1.82 -0.92 11.74
CA ALA A 133 0.93 -0.33 10.75
C ALA A 133 1.37 -0.61 9.30
N LYS A 134 0.41 -1.01 8.45
CA LYS A 134 0.57 -1.26 7.01
C LYS A 134 -0.42 -0.50 6.15
N TRP A 135 -1.56 -0.11 6.70
CA TRP A 135 -2.67 0.53 5.98
C TRP A 135 -3.45 1.49 6.89
N ASP A 136 -4.17 2.46 6.32
CA ASP A 136 -5.03 3.40 7.06
C ASP A 136 -6.55 3.18 6.82
N GLY A 137 -6.91 2.40 5.80
CA GLY A 137 -8.23 1.80 5.62
C GLY A 137 -8.22 0.61 4.64
N TRP A 138 -9.29 -0.18 4.61
CA TRP A 138 -9.44 -1.32 3.69
C TRP A 138 -10.90 -1.54 3.23
N THR A 139 -11.07 -2.20 2.09
CA THR A 139 -12.38 -2.70 1.63
C THR A 139 -12.25 -4.07 0.95
N VAL A 140 -13.33 -4.87 0.95
CA VAL A 140 -13.39 -6.22 0.33
C VAL A 140 -13.85 -6.15 -1.15
N SER A 141 -14.15 -4.97 -1.70
CA SER A 141 -14.67 -4.88 -3.08
C SER A 141 -14.71 -3.45 -3.64
N ASP A 142 -13.55 -2.89 -4.00
CA ASP A 142 -13.50 -1.63 -4.74
C ASP A 142 -12.95 -1.82 -6.18
N ARG A 143 -11.91 -1.07 -6.57
CA ARG A 143 -11.32 -1.05 -7.92
C ARG A 143 -10.77 -2.41 -8.37
N ARG A 144 -10.60 -3.35 -7.44
CA ARG A 144 -10.07 -4.69 -7.64
C ARG A 144 -11.07 -5.78 -7.24
N SER A 145 -12.32 -5.64 -7.67
CA SER A 145 -13.33 -6.68 -7.48
C SER A 145 -13.15 -7.85 -8.43
N ASN A 146 -13.60 -9.03 -7.99
CA ASN A 146 -13.68 -10.28 -8.74
C ASN A 146 -12.32 -10.83 -9.19
N LEU A 147 -11.31 -10.76 -8.30
CA LEU A 147 -9.95 -11.22 -8.59
C LEU A 147 -9.75 -12.73 -8.44
N LEU A 148 -10.65 -13.44 -7.76
CA LEU A 148 -10.56 -14.89 -7.62
C LEU A 148 -11.36 -15.56 -8.73
N LEU A 149 -10.70 -16.32 -9.60
CA LEU A 149 -11.37 -17.20 -10.56
C LEU A 149 -11.75 -18.51 -9.87
N LEU A 150 -13.03 -18.88 -9.92
CA LEU A 150 -13.52 -20.15 -9.38
C LEU A 150 -13.45 -21.25 -10.41
N LYS A 151 -13.41 -22.50 -9.93
CA LYS A 151 -13.49 -23.71 -10.78
C LYS A 151 -14.81 -23.81 -11.55
N SER A 152 -15.86 -23.12 -11.11
CA SER A 152 -17.13 -22.97 -11.83
C SER A 152 -17.03 -22.02 -13.04
N GLY A 153 -15.96 -21.22 -13.12
CA GLY A 153 -15.81 -20.11 -14.05
C GLY A 153 -16.23 -18.76 -13.48
N GLU A 154 -17.02 -18.74 -12.41
CA GLU A 154 -17.43 -17.48 -11.77
C GLU A 154 -16.23 -16.75 -11.15
N GLN A 155 -16.37 -15.45 -10.92
CA GLN A 155 -15.38 -14.67 -10.20
C GLN A 155 -15.90 -14.24 -8.83
N ALA A 156 -15.02 -14.17 -7.84
CA ALA A 156 -15.34 -13.82 -6.46
C ALA A 156 -14.25 -12.98 -5.79
N ASN A 157 -14.55 -12.47 -4.60
CA ASN A 157 -13.60 -11.73 -3.75
C ASN A 157 -13.31 -12.43 -2.42
N PRO A 158 -14.32 -13.06 -1.78
CA PRO A 158 -14.09 -14.17 -0.89
C PRO A 158 -14.51 -15.48 -1.56
N ALA A 159 -13.69 -16.51 -1.44
CA ALA A 159 -14.07 -17.87 -1.80
C ALA A 159 -13.32 -18.88 -0.94
N LYS A 160 -13.90 -20.07 -0.77
CA LYS A 160 -13.16 -21.18 -0.16
C LYS A 160 -12.03 -21.60 -1.08
N ILE A 161 -10.88 -21.89 -0.51
CA ILE A 161 -9.67 -22.21 -1.25
C ILE A 161 -9.87 -23.40 -2.20
N LYS A 162 -10.62 -24.41 -1.78
CA LYS A 162 -10.96 -25.57 -2.63
C LYS A 162 -11.73 -25.23 -3.91
N ASP A 163 -12.48 -24.12 -3.91
CA ASP A 163 -13.36 -23.71 -5.01
C ASP A 163 -12.63 -22.76 -5.98
N ILE A 164 -11.49 -22.20 -5.57
CA ILE A 164 -10.66 -21.30 -6.37
C ILE A 164 -9.83 -22.12 -7.35
N PHE A 165 -9.75 -21.63 -8.59
CA PHE A 165 -8.87 -22.14 -9.61
C PHE A 165 -7.48 -21.47 -9.49
N PHE A 166 -6.43 -22.28 -9.47
CA PHE A 166 -5.03 -21.84 -9.50
C PHE A 166 -4.35 -22.39 -10.75
N ALA A 167 -3.60 -21.56 -11.47
CA ALA A 167 -3.00 -21.97 -12.74
C ALA A 167 -1.90 -23.05 -12.57
N GLU A 168 -1.34 -23.18 -11.37
CA GLU A 168 -0.43 -24.25 -10.95
C GLU A 168 -1.07 -25.65 -11.05
N GLN A 169 -2.40 -25.73 -11.04
CA GLN A 169 -3.13 -27.01 -11.12
C GLN A 169 -3.35 -27.48 -12.56
N LEU A 170 -2.97 -26.69 -13.57
CA LEU A 170 -3.20 -27.02 -14.98
C LEU A 170 -2.49 -28.30 -15.41
N GLU A 171 -1.29 -28.56 -14.88
CA GLU A 171 -0.48 -29.73 -15.26
C GLU A 171 -1.02 -31.05 -14.64
N GLU A 172 -1.81 -30.95 -13.58
CA GLU A 172 -2.38 -32.08 -12.83
C GLU A 172 -3.89 -32.27 -13.12
N TYR A 173 -4.46 -31.49 -14.04
CA TYR A 173 -5.90 -31.54 -14.31
C TYR A 173 -6.28 -32.74 -15.19
N GLU A 174 -7.09 -33.65 -14.65
CA GLU A 174 -7.49 -34.90 -15.33
C GLU A 174 -8.77 -34.78 -16.20
N GLY A 175 -9.44 -33.63 -16.20
CA GLY A 175 -10.72 -33.43 -16.90
C GLY A 175 -10.57 -33.04 -18.38
N LEU A 176 -11.70 -32.73 -19.03
CA LEU A 176 -11.69 -32.23 -20.41
C LEU A 176 -11.01 -30.85 -20.47
N THR A 177 -9.99 -30.74 -21.30
CA THR A 177 -9.27 -29.50 -21.57
C THR A 177 -9.45 -29.04 -23.00
N VAL A 178 -9.31 -27.74 -23.23
CA VAL A 178 -9.15 -27.13 -24.55
C VAL A 178 -7.80 -26.40 -24.60
N GLU A 179 -7.20 -26.36 -25.78
CA GLU A 179 -5.97 -25.59 -25.99
C GLU A 179 -6.31 -24.15 -26.35
N ILE A 180 -5.75 -23.19 -25.61
CA ILE A 180 -5.88 -21.75 -25.87
C ILE A 180 -4.49 -21.13 -25.79
N GLU A 181 -3.99 -20.62 -26.91
CA GLU A 181 -2.68 -19.93 -27.00
C GLU A 181 -1.52 -20.78 -26.40
N GLY A 182 -1.55 -22.09 -26.63
CA GLY A 182 -0.54 -23.03 -26.13
C GLY A 182 -0.72 -23.46 -24.67
N MET A 183 -1.84 -23.10 -24.02
CA MET A 183 -2.20 -23.57 -22.68
C MET A 183 -3.34 -24.58 -22.75
N HIS A 184 -3.20 -25.73 -22.09
CA HIS A 184 -4.31 -26.65 -21.85
C HIS A 184 -5.11 -26.17 -20.66
N VAL A 185 -6.35 -25.73 -20.88
CA VAL A 185 -7.20 -25.15 -19.84
C VAL A 185 -8.48 -25.98 -19.68
N PRO A 186 -9.04 -26.12 -18.46
CA PRO A 186 -10.31 -26.79 -18.26
C PRO A 186 -11.40 -26.21 -19.19
N ALA A 187 -12.11 -27.06 -19.92
CA ALA A 187 -13.09 -26.64 -20.92
C ALA A 187 -14.18 -25.71 -20.34
N VAL A 188 -14.54 -25.92 -19.06
CA VAL A 188 -15.50 -25.09 -18.32
C VAL A 188 -15.02 -23.64 -18.12
N LEU A 189 -13.71 -23.42 -18.04
CA LEU A 189 -13.11 -22.10 -17.82
C LEU A 189 -12.79 -21.36 -19.13
N ALA A 190 -12.83 -22.06 -20.27
CA ALA A 190 -12.38 -21.54 -21.56
C ALA A 190 -12.99 -20.18 -21.96
N PRO A 191 -14.31 -19.92 -21.80
CA PRO A 191 -14.88 -18.62 -22.14
C PRO A 191 -14.29 -17.48 -21.31
N ASN A 192 -14.14 -17.69 -19.99
CA ASN A 192 -13.61 -16.67 -19.09
C ASN A 192 -12.11 -16.47 -19.28
N PHE A 193 -11.37 -17.54 -19.56
CA PHE A 193 -9.96 -17.47 -19.93
C PHE A 193 -9.73 -16.60 -21.17
N GLN A 194 -10.52 -16.80 -22.22
CA GLN A 194 -10.39 -16.00 -23.44
C GLN A 194 -10.60 -14.52 -23.15
N ILE A 195 -11.64 -14.18 -22.38
CA ILE A 195 -11.96 -12.78 -22.01
C ILE A 195 -10.87 -12.18 -21.12
N MET A 196 -10.50 -12.87 -20.04
CA MET A 196 -9.51 -12.39 -19.07
C MET A 196 -8.15 -12.15 -19.72
N LEU A 197 -7.75 -13.03 -20.64
CA LEU A 197 -6.43 -12.99 -21.25
C LEU A 197 -6.36 -12.26 -22.58
N GLN A 198 -7.47 -11.80 -23.18
CA GLN A 198 -7.42 -11.01 -24.43
C GLN A 198 -6.36 -9.90 -24.35
N LYS A 199 -6.42 -9.09 -23.28
CA LYS A 199 -5.48 -7.99 -23.06
C LYS A 199 -4.06 -8.50 -22.81
N SER A 200 -3.91 -9.59 -22.07
CA SER A 200 -2.61 -10.22 -21.80
C SER A 200 -1.96 -10.78 -23.06
N PHE A 201 -2.73 -11.39 -23.96
CA PHE A 201 -2.24 -11.84 -25.27
C PHE A 201 -1.69 -10.66 -26.06
N HIS A 202 -2.47 -9.59 -26.18
CA HIS A 202 -2.03 -8.37 -26.88
C HIS A 202 -0.79 -7.75 -26.25
N ASN A 203 -0.78 -7.58 -24.93
CA ASN A 203 0.35 -7.05 -24.19
C ASN A 203 1.62 -7.88 -24.41
N TRP A 204 1.52 -9.21 -24.42
CA TRP A 204 2.65 -10.07 -24.70
C TRP A 204 3.23 -9.77 -26.09
N GLU A 205 2.42 -9.79 -27.14
CA GLU A 205 2.89 -9.51 -28.51
C GLU A 205 3.54 -8.12 -28.64
N GLU A 206 2.97 -7.09 -28.01
CA GLU A 206 3.57 -5.75 -27.97
C GLU A 206 4.91 -5.72 -27.23
N ASN A 207 4.97 -6.40 -26.08
CA ASN A 207 6.17 -6.47 -25.26
C ASN A 207 7.31 -7.20 -25.98
N ILE A 208 7.04 -8.31 -26.66
CA ILE A 208 8.08 -9.10 -27.33
C ILE A 208 8.49 -8.48 -28.68
N SER A 209 7.59 -7.72 -29.32
CA SER A 209 7.93 -6.93 -30.52
C SER A 209 8.71 -5.65 -30.22
N GLY A 210 9.05 -5.38 -28.95
CA GLY A 210 9.85 -4.22 -28.53
C GLY A 210 9.07 -2.91 -28.44
N LYS A 211 7.74 -2.96 -28.53
CA LYS A 211 6.84 -1.81 -28.34
C LYS A 211 6.43 -1.59 -26.88
N GLY A 212 6.72 -2.57 -26.02
CA GLY A 212 6.47 -2.50 -24.58
C GLY A 212 7.36 -1.52 -23.83
N TYR A 213 7.05 -1.31 -22.55
CA TYR A 213 7.82 -0.43 -21.66
C TYR A 213 9.25 -0.93 -21.40
N TYR A 214 9.45 -2.25 -21.32
CA TYR A 214 10.76 -2.88 -21.13
C TYR A 214 11.23 -3.56 -22.40
N LYS A 215 12.53 -3.81 -22.51
CA LYS A 215 13.08 -4.57 -23.63
C LYS A 215 12.56 -6.03 -23.60
N PRO A 216 12.39 -6.69 -24.76
CA PRO A 216 11.90 -8.07 -24.83
C PRO A 216 12.66 -9.06 -23.93
N GLU A 217 13.98 -8.88 -23.76
CA GLU A 217 14.81 -9.77 -22.94
C GLU A 217 14.40 -9.75 -21.46
N TYR A 218 13.84 -8.63 -20.97
CA TYR A 218 13.29 -8.56 -19.61
C TYR A 218 12.11 -9.52 -19.46
N TYR A 219 11.17 -9.50 -20.40
CA TYR A 219 9.98 -10.35 -20.37
C TYR A 219 10.35 -11.82 -20.52
N LEU A 220 11.23 -12.16 -21.46
CA LEU A 220 11.71 -13.52 -21.65
C LEU A 220 12.49 -14.03 -20.43
N LYS A 221 13.37 -13.20 -19.84
CA LYS A 221 14.07 -13.57 -18.60
C LYS A 221 13.09 -13.78 -17.44
N ARG A 222 12.02 -13.00 -17.38
CA ARG A 222 11.05 -13.06 -16.28
C ARG A 222 10.07 -14.22 -16.41
N TYR A 223 9.40 -14.31 -17.54
CA TYR A 223 8.27 -15.20 -17.73
C TYR A 223 8.65 -16.46 -18.52
N GLY A 224 9.83 -16.48 -19.16
CA GLY A 224 10.25 -17.55 -20.05
C GLY A 224 9.62 -17.40 -21.42
N ASP A 225 8.36 -17.79 -21.52
CA ASP A 225 7.59 -17.86 -22.76
C ASP A 225 6.16 -17.28 -22.59
N LYS A 226 5.37 -17.34 -23.68
CA LYS A 226 4.00 -16.84 -23.68
C LYS A 226 3.12 -17.60 -22.67
N PRO A 227 3.10 -18.95 -22.61
CA PRO A 227 2.38 -19.68 -21.56
C PRO A 227 2.78 -19.27 -20.14
N GLY A 228 4.07 -19.10 -19.86
CA GLY A 228 4.57 -18.65 -18.56
C GLY A 228 4.09 -17.24 -18.19
N TYR A 229 4.06 -16.32 -19.15
CA TYR A 229 3.49 -14.98 -18.94
C TYR A 229 1.99 -15.03 -18.66
N LEU A 230 1.25 -15.82 -19.42
CA LEU A 230 -0.20 -15.93 -19.27
C LEU A 230 -0.59 -16.60 -17.96
N ARG A 231 0.16 -17.62 -17.53
CA ARG A 231 0.04 -18.24 -16.21
C ARG A 231 0.19 -17.19 -15.09
N GLU A 232 1.16 -16.28 -15.21
CA GLU A 232 1.30 -15.17 -14.26
C GLU A 232 0.07 -14.25 -14.27
N MET A 233 -0.45 -13.91 -15.45
CA MET A 233 -1.61 -13.01 -15.58
C MET A 233 -2.93 -13.64 -15.08
N LEU A 234 -3.02 -14.97 -15.01
CA LEU A 234 -4.18 -15.69 -14.48
C LEU A 234 -4.21 -15.74 -12.95
N ASN A 235 -3.04 -15.72 -12.33
CA ASN A 235 -2.93 -15.87 -10.89
C ASN A 235 -3.16 -14.56 -10.18
N ILE A 236 -3.81 -14.64 -9.01
CA ILE A 236 -3.83 -13.52 -8.10
C ILE A 236 -2.44 -13.33 -7.50
N SER A 237 -1.90 -12.11 -7.60
CA SER A 237 -0.60 -11.76 -7.04
C SER A 237 -0.74 -10.63 -6.02
N PRO A 238 -1.26 -10.91 -4.81
CA PRO A 238 -1.38 -9.88 -3.79
C PRO A 238 0.01 -9.37 -3.38
N SER A 239 0.09 -8.13 -2.91
CA SER A 239 1.35 -7.53 -2.45
C SER A 239 1.81 -8.10 -1.11
N ALA A 240 0.86 -8.59 -0.33
CA ALA A 240 1.06 -9.22 0.97
C ALA A 240 -0.05 -10.25 1.24
N VAL A 241 0.16 -11.09 2.25
CA VAL A 241 -0.76 -12.12 2.71
C VAL A 241 -0.81 -12.12 4.23
N ILE A 242 -1.99 -12.26 4.82
CA ILE A 242 -2.15 -12.63 6.24
C ILE A 242 -2.62 -14.09 6.30
N THR A 243 -1.87 -14.92 7.02
CA THR A 243 -2.19 -16.34 7.24
C THR A 243 -3.23 -16.51 8.36
N PRO A 244 -3.84 -17.71 8.51
CA PRO A 244 -4.89 -17.93 9.51
C PRO A 244 -4.49 -17.66 10.95
N ASP A 245 -3.20 -17.77 11.28
CA ASP A 245 -2.62 -17.45 12.59
C ASP A 245 -2.36 -15.94 12.78
N GLY A 246 -2.73 -15.10 11.82
CA GLY A 246 -2.64 -13.64 11.89
C GLY A 246 -1.27 -13.07 11.50
N VAL A 247 -0.37 -13.87 10.94
CA VAL A 247 0.98 -13.43 10.56
C VAL A 247 0.96 -12.75 9.19
N TRP A 248 1.56 -11.56 9.10
CA TRP A 248 1.74 -10.82 7.86
C TRP A 248 3.01 -11.23 7.11
N HIS A 249 2.83 -11.51 5.82
CA HIS A 249 3.90 -11.78 4.86
C HIS A 249 3.80 -10.79 3.70
N SER A 250 4.89 -10.09 3.34
CA SER A 250 4.88 -9.19 2.18
C SER A 250 5.96 -9.53 1.17
N LYS A 251 5.72 -9.17 -0.10
CA LYS A 251 6.72 -9.26 -1.17
C LYS A 251 8.07 -8.67 -0.72
N GLN A 252 8.07 -7.49 -0.12
CA GLN A 252 9.32 -6.82 0.29
C GLN A 252 10.06 -7.53 1.43
N GLN A 253 9.36 -8.10 2.42
CA GLN A 253 9.98 -8.82 3.54
C GLN A 253 10.50 -10.20 3.11
N GLU A 254 9.70 -10.93 2.32
CA GLU A 254 10.01 -12.31 1.93
C GLU A 254 11.04 -12.40 0.79
N ILE A 255 11.17 -11.34 -0.04
CA ILE A 255 12.22 -11.24 -1.06
C ILE A 255 13.65 -11.35 -0.46
N GLY A 256 13.83 -11.00 0.83
CA GLY A 256 15.10 -11.16 1.54
C GLY A 256 15.38 -12.59 2.02
N TRP A 257 14.33 -13.39 2.26
CA TRP A 257 14.43 -14.77 2.76
C TRP A 257 14.63 -15.78 1.64
N TYR A 258 14.03 -15.55 0.47
CA TYR A 258 14.04 -16.52 -0.65
C TYR A 258 14.98 -16.17 -1.82
N ALA A 259 15.58 -14.99 -1.83
CA ALA A 259 16.57 -14.63 -2.84
C ALA A 259 17.99 -15.01 -2.39
N GLU A 260 18.35 -16.29 -2.54
CA GLU A 260 19.72 -16.76 -2.28
C GLU A 260 20.75 -16.01 -3.15
N ASN A 261 20.37 -15.52 -4.34
CA ASN A 261 21.21 -14.66 -5.17
C ASN A 261 20.55 -13.28 -5.43
N PRO A 262 21.28 -12.15 -5.23
CA PRO A 262 20.81 -10.82 -5.63
C PRO A 262 20.45 -10.69 -7.11
N LYS A 263 20.94 -11.60 -7.97
CA LYS A 263 20.71 -11.63 -9.42
C LYS A 263 19.47 -12.42 -9.87
N ASP A 264 18.86 -13.18 -8.96
CA ASP A 264 17.66 -13.95 -9.27
C ASP A 264 16.48 -13.00 -9.45
N ASN A 265 15.51 -13.40 -10.28
CA ASN A 265 14.30 -12.61 -10.47
C ASN A 265 13.40 -12.76 -9.23
N LYS A 266 13.71 -11.98 -8.19
CA LYS A 266 13.11 -12.06 -6.86
C LYS A 266 11.58 -11.93 -6.86
N LEU A 267 11.03 -11.25 -7.87
CA LEU A 267 9.58 -11.12 -8.08
C LEU A 267 8.94 -12.39 -8.65
N LYS A 268 9.68 -13.14 -9.48
CA LYS A 268 9.25 -14.45 -10.01
C LYS A 268 9.16 -15.48 -8.88
N ILE A 269 10.16 -15.50 -7.99
CA ILE A 269 10.19 -16.40 -6.82
C ILE A 269 8.96 -16.22 -5.93
N PHE A 270 8.54 -14.98 -5.64
CA PHE A 270 7.34 -14.75 -4.82
C PHE A 270 6.04 -15.10 -5.56
N HIS A 271 5.96 -14.81 -6.86
CA HIS A 271 4.77 -15.12 -7.64
C HIS A 271 4.59 -16.63 -7.81
N ASP A 272 5.64 -17.34 -8.20
CA ASP A 272 5.69 -18.81 -8.28
C ASP A 272 5.47 -19.48 -6.91
N SER A 273 5.64 -18.72 -5.81
CA SER A 273 5.53 -19.24 -4.46
C SER A 273 4.26 -18.86 -3.72
N PHE A 274 3.40 -17.94 -4.19
CA PHE A 274 2.16 -17.64 -3.47
C PHE A 274 1.29 -18.88 -3.31
N TYR A 275 1.04 -19.61 -4.42
CA TYR A 275 0.31 -20.87 -4.37
C TYR A 275 1.05 -21.89 -3.50
N ASN A 276 2.35 -22.12 -3.78
CA ASN A 276 3.12 -23.17 -3.11
C ASN A 276 3.33 -22.93 -1.60
N ILE A 277 3.45 -21.68 -1.17
CA ILE A 277 3.70 -21.29 0.23
C ILE A 277 2.39 -21.19 1.00
N PHE A 278 1.41 -20.45 0.47
CA PHE A 278 0.26 -20.04 1.26
C PHE A 278 -1.01 -20.83 0.94
N ILE A 279 -1.11 -21.43 -0.24
CA ILE A 279 -2.34 -22.07 -0.71
C ILE A 279 -2.26 -23.60 -0.69
N LYS A 280 -1.13 -24.18 -1.10
CA LYS A 280 -0.99 -25.63 -1.29
C LYS A 280 -1.14 -26.43 0.00
N THR A 281 -0.71 -25.86 1.13
CA THR A 281 -0.65 -26.54 2.43
C THR A 281 -1.73 -26.09 3.41
N VAL A 282 -2.43 -24.98 3.12
CA VAL A 282 -3.48 -24.49 3.99
C VAL A 282 -4.75 -25.33 3.86
N ASN A 283 -5.57 -25.34 4.91
CA ASN A 283 -6.82 -26.08 4.91
C ASN A 283 -7.73 -25.60 3.75
N PRO A 284 -8.14 -26.50 2.84
CA PRO A 284 -8.93 -26.14 1.67
C PRO A 284 -10.34 -25.61 1.99
N GLU A 285 -10.85 -25.83 3.21
CA GLU A 285 -12.11 -25.25 3.69
C GLU A 285 -11.99 -23.80 4.16
N HIS A 286 -10.77 -23.28 4.35
CA HIS A 286 -10.56 -21.87 4.65
C HIS A 286 -10.93 -20.99 3.46
N TYR A 287 -11.20 -19.72 3.74
CA TYR A 287 -11.45 -18.68 2.77
C TYR A 287 -10.16 -17.95 2.43
N LEU A 288 -9.98 -17.64 1.15
CA LEU A 288 -9.10 -16.57 0.71
C LEU A 288 -9.97 -15.35 0.42
N VAL A 289 -9.66 -14.23 1.08
CA VAL A 289 -10.34 -12.96 0.92
C VAL A 289 -9.37 -11.93 0.36
N VAL A 290 -9.75 -11.29 -0.74
CA VAL A 290 -8.93 -10.26 -1.37
C VAL A 290 -9.41 -8.89 -0.90
N VAL A 291 -8.51 -8.11 -0.30
CA VAL A 291 -8.82 -6.77 0.20
C VAL A 291 -7.93 -5.72 -0.47
N ASP A 292 -8.51 -4.56 -0.78
CA ASP A 292 -7.75 -3.38 -1.20
C ASP A 292 -7.47 -2.51 0.01
N CYS A 293 -6.19 -2.24 0.24
CA CYS A 293 -5.69 -1.47 1.38
C CYS A 293 -5.19 -0.10 0.92
N HIS A 294 -5.51 0.93 1.72
CA HIS A 294 -5.10 2.31 1.54
C HIS A 294 -3.84 2.64 2.36
N ILE A 295 -2.96 3.48 1.81
CA ILE A 295 -1.75 4.05 2.44
C ILE A 295 -1.74 5.57 2.26
#